data_AF-A0A8T0ARY7-F1
#
_entry.id   AF-A0A8T0ARY7-F1
#
_cell.length_a   1.000
_cell.length_b   1.000
_cell.length_c   1.000
_cell.angle_alpha   90.00
_cell.angle_beta   90.00
_cell.angle_gamma   90.00
#
_symmetry.space_group_name_H-M   'P 1'
#
loop_
_entity.id
_entity.type
_entity.pdbx_description
1 polymer ?
#
loop_
_entity_poly.entity_id
_entity_poly.type
_entity_poly.pdbx_seq_one_letter_code
_entity_poly.pdbx_strand_id
1 'polypeptide(L)'
;MGLLEKPEIGQGLSSPDPLVREAYLMVYDYINYVTANPDTTLDPAPSKASAALRHAGDELLQRFPIFFRRWPRVFQDVTEETACPTLLYILDEHFSQSRRRDMAWSAVLSVFVLAGQMALHCQKSGMNNVLPEIQQSVGNFVERVICPEIRDKGGWSGFVVRFEEKQTLEGQVKNVCCWSLLILSMGILAYFLWKRRIIWYAVPSCG
;
A
#
# COMPACT_ATOMS: atom_id res chain seq x y z
N MET A 1 -18.23 -31.95 20.58
CA MET A 1 -18.99 -31.48 19.40
C MET A 1 -19.09 -29.97 19.52
N GLY A 2 -18.05 -29.24 19.11
CA GLY A 2 -18.01 -27.78 19.16
C GLY A 2 -18.44 -27.26 17.79
N LEU A 3 -19.57 -26.57 17.72
CA LEU A 3 -19.99 -25.84 16.54
C LEU A 3 -18.95 -24.76 16.27
N LEU A 4 -18.13 -24.99 15.25
CA LEU A 4 -17.23 -24.00 14.70
C LEU A 4 -18.14 -22.97 14.02
N GLU A 5 -18.54 -21.94 14.77
CA GLU A 5 -19.23 -20.77 14.20
C GLU A 5 -18.42 -20.30 13.02
N LYS A 6 -18.99 -20.42 11.82
CA LYS A 6 -18.39 -19.90 10.60
C LYS A 6 -18.27 -18.39 10.80
N PRO A 7 -17.07 -17.80 10.81
CA PRO A 7 -16.93 -16.38 11.11
C PRO A 7 -17.75 -15.58 10.09
N GLU A 8 -18.68 -14.76 10.57
CA GLU A 8 -19.48 -13.91 9.70
C GLU A 8 -18.54 -12.92 8.99
N ILE A 9 -18.42 -13.10 7.67
CA ILE A 9 -17.54 -12.29 6.83
C ILE A 9 -17.98 -10.83 6.94
N GLY A 10 -17.06 -9.96 7.36
CA GLY A 10 -17.29 -8.52 7.46
C GLY A 10 -17.78 -8.03 8.82
N GLN A 11 -17.93 -8.90 9.83
CA GLN A 11 -18.36 -8.50 11.19
C GLN A 11 -17.50 -7.35 11.76
N GLY A 12 -16.20 -7.37 11.50
CA GLY A 12 -15.27 -6.34 11.97
C GLY A 12 -15.42 -4.97 11.30
N LEU A 13 -15.94 -4.92 10.06
CA LEU A 13 -16.23 -3.66 9.35
C LEU A 13 -17.38 -2.88 10.00
N SER A 14 -18.28 -3.57 10.70
CA SER A 14 -19.38 -2.97 11.47
C SER A 14 -19.04 -2.82 12.97
N SER A 15 -17.79 -3.02 13.37
CA SER A 15 -17.38 -2.89 14.77
C SER A 15 -17.66 -1.48 15.31
N PRO A 16 -18.20 -1.35 16.55
CA PRO A 16 -18.38 -0.05 17.20
C PRO A 16 -17.04 0.61 17.54
N ASP A 17 -15.98 -0.19 17.70
CA ASP A 17 -14.63 0.32 17.97
C ASP A 17 -13.99 0.84 16.67
N PRO A 18 -13.70 2.15 16.57
CA PRO A 18 -13.13 2.73 15.35
C PRO A 18 -11.74 2.19 15.02
N LEU A 19 -10.95 1.78 16.03
CA LEU A 19 -9.62 1.22 15.82
C LEU A 19 -9.72 -0.15 15.13
N VAL A 20 -10.66 -0.97 15.60
CA VAL A 20 -10.95 -2.29 15.03
C VAL A 20 -11.56 -2.13 13.64
N ARG A 21 -12.56 -1.27 13.48
CA ARG A 21 -13.17 -1.02 12.17
C ARG A 21 -12.15 -0.59 11.11
N GLU A 22 -11.24 0.32 11.45
CA GLU A 22 -10.15 0.74 10.58
C GLU A 22 -9.22 -0.43 10.22
N ALA A 23 -8.94 -1.33 11.17
CA ALA A 23 -8.11 -2.51 10.92
C ALA A 23 -8.71 -3.41 9.83
N TYR A 24 -10.00 -3.73 9.95
CA TYR A 24 -10.69 -4.53 8.92
C TYR A 24 -10.75 -3.78 7.60
N LEU A 25 -11.04 -2.48 7.62
CA LEU A 25 -11.06 -1.65 6.42
C LEU A 25 -9.71 -1.69 5.68
N MET A 26 -8.59 -1.59 6.40
CA MET A 26 -7.25 -1.73 5.85
C MET A 26 -6.98 -3.12 5.26
N VAL A 27 -7.39 -4.20 5.95
CA VAL A 27 -7.20 -5.58 5.48
C VAL A 27 -7.97 -5.82 4.18
N TYR A 28 -9.26 -5.48 4.17
CA TYR A 28 -10.13 -5.67 3.01
C TYR A 28 -9.64 -4.84 1.82
N ASP A 29 -9.33 -3.57 2.07
CA ASP A 29 -8.79 -2.67 1.06
C ASP A 29 -7.51 -3.20 0.43
N TYR A 30 -6.53 -3.57 1.27
CA TYR A 30 -5.22 -3.97 0.79
C TYR A 30 -5.27 -5.30 0.04
N ILE A 31 -6.04 -6.29 0.52
CA ILE A 31 -6.21 -7.56 -0.20
C ILE A 31 -6.88 -7.31 -1.55
N ASN A 32 -7.97 -6.55 -1.60
CA ASN A 32 -8.65 -6.23 -2.85
C ASN A 32 -7.71 -5.47 -3.82
N TYR A 33 -6.91 -4.55 -3.29
CA TYR A 33 -5.93 -3.79 -4.07
C TYR A 33 -4.88 -4.69 -4.72
N VAL A 34 -4.25 -5.61 -3.96
CA VAL A 34 -3.20 -6.48 -4.51
C VAL A 34 -3.73 -7.60 -5.41
N THR A 35 -4.99 -8.01 -5.22
CA THR A 35 -5.67 -9.01 -6.07
C THR A 35 -6.48 -8.38 -7.20
N ALA A 36 -6.46 -7.05 -7.36
CA ALA A 36 -7.18 -6.41 -8.45
C ALA A 36 -6.61 -6.85 -9.80
N ASN A 37 -7.49 -7.02 -10.79
CA ASN A 37 -7.03 -7.31 -12.15
C ASN A 37 -6.27 -6.08 -12.70
N PRO A 38 -5.22 -6.29 -13.51
CA PRO A 38 -4.44 -5.20 -14.09
C PRO A 38 -5.27 -4.17 -14.87
N ASP A 39 -6.39 -4.60 -15.44
CA ASP A 39 -7.28 -3.77 -16.27
C ASP A 39 -8.35 -3.02 -15.45
N THR A 40 -8.38 -3.20 -14.12
CA THR A 40 -9.37 -2.56 -13.24
C THR A 40 -8.87 -1.20 -12.77
N THR A 41 -9.65 -0.15 -12.99
CA THR A 41 -9.40 1.15 -12.37
C THR A 41 -9.58 1.02 -10.87
N LEU A 42 -8.49 1.18 -10.11
CA LEU A 42 -8.50 1.08 -8.67
C LEU A 42 -9.13 2.33 -8.05
N ASP A 43 -10.11 2.12 -7.18
CA ASP A 43 -10.68 3.19 -6.37
C ASP A 43 -9.63 3.81 -5.45
N PRO A 44 -9.77 5.11 -5.13
CA PRO A 44 -8.94 5.75 -4.12
C PRO A 44 -9.03 4.99 -2.80
N ALA A 45 -7.93 4.96 -2.05
CA ALA A 45 -7.91 4.29 -0.77
C ALA A 45 -8.97 4.90 0.18
N PRO A 46 -9.75 4.07 0.90
CA PRO A 46 -10.88 4.50 1.71
C PRO A 46 -10.48 5.32 2.95
N SER A 47 -9.21 5.24 3.35
CA SER A 47 -8.65 5.99 4.47
C SER A 47 -7.17 6.33 4.25
N LYS A 48 -6.65 7.23 5.08
CA LYS A 48 -5.21 7.56 5.08
C LYS A 48 -4.34 6.36 5.47
N ALA A 49 -4.82 5.50 6.38
CA ALA A 49 -4.08 4.32 6.79
C ALA A 49 -4.03 3.27 5.67
N SER A 50 -5.14 3.08 4.96
CA SER A 50 -5.18 2.27 3.74
C SER A 50 -4.27 2.83 2.65
N ALA A 51 -4.27 4.14 2.43
CA ALA A 51 -3.37 4.79 1.46
C ALA A 51 -1.89 4.56 1.81
N ALA A 52 -1.52 4.80 3.07
CA ALA A 52 -0.17 4.56 3.58
C ALA A 52 0.22 3.08 3.48
N LEU A 53 -0.73 2.17 3.70
CA LEU A 53 -0.50 0.73 3.59
C LEU A 53 -0.25 0.30 2.15
N ARG A 54 -1.06 0.76 1.18
CA ARG A 54 -0.83 0.50 -0.25
C ARG A 54 0.56 0.97 -0.67
N HIS A 55 0.88 2.24 -0.38
CA HIS A 55 2.17 2.85 -0.69
C HIS A 55 3.35 2.09 -0.08
N ALA A 56 3.34 1.84 1.23
CA ALA A 56 4.45 1.15 1.89
C ALA A 56 4.56 -0.33 1.52
N GLY A 57 3.44 -0.98 1.22
CA GLY A 57 3.41 -2.34 0.71
C GLY A 57 4.10 -2.44 -0.65
N ASP A 58 3.75 -1.55 -1.59
CA ASP A 58 4.38 -1.48 -2.91
C ASP A 58 5.87 -1.16 -2.79
N GLU A 59 6.21 -0.17 -1.98
CA GLU A 59 7.60 0.24 -1.76
C GLU A 59 8.44 -0.93 -1.22
N LEU A 60 7.90 -1.70 -0.26
CA LEU A 60 8.58 -2.87 0.31
C LEU A 60 8.79 -3.96 -0.73
N LEU A 61 7.76 -4.29 -1.52
CA LEU A 61 7.82 -5.31 -2.56
C LEU A 61 8.79 -4.92 -3.69
N GLN A 62 8.81 -3.64 -4.08
CA GLN A 62 9.69 -3.10 -5.12
C GLN A 62 11.15 -3.01 -4.65
N ARG A 63 11.40 -2.56 -3.42
CA ARG A 63 12.77 -2.36 -2.91
C ARG A 63 13.44 -3.65 -2.48
N PHE A 64 12.67 -4.64 -2.03
CA PHE A 64 13.22 -5.89 -1.52
C PHE A 64 12.63 -7.14 -2.16
N PRO A 65 12.70 -7.29 -3.50
CA PRO A 65 12.08 -8.40 -4.21
C PRO A 65 12.66 -9.77 -3.79
N ILE A 66 13.87 -9.79 -3.24
CA ILE A 66 14.57 -11.02 -2.83
C ILE A 66 13.85 -11.75 -1.69
N PHE A 67 13.26 -11.04 -0.72
CA PHE A 67 12.53 -11.68 0.38
C PHE A 67 11.28 -12.41 -0.12
N PHE A 68 10.59 -11.81 -1.09
CA PHE A 68 9.33 -12.32 -1.63
C PHE A 68 9.51 -13.40 -2.70
N ARG A 69 10.70 -13.51 -3.32
CA ARG A 69 11.02 -14.58 -4.27
C ARG A 69 10.90 -16.00 -3.69
N ARG A 70 11.01 -16.16 -2.37
CA ARG A 70 10.85 -17.47 -1.70
C ARG A 70 9.39 -17.83 -1.42
N TRP A 71 8.48 -16.86 -1.42
CA TRP A 71 7.09 -17.06 -1.00
C TRP A 71 6.31 -18.04 -1.88
N PRO A 72 6.50 -18.08 -3.22
CA PRO A 72 5.89 -19.12 -4.04
C PRO A 72 6.26 -20.55 -3.61
N ARG A 73 7.44 -20.76 -3.02
CA ARG A 73 7.83 -22.06 -2.46
C ARG A 73 7.20 -22.30 -1.09
N VAL A 74 7.12 -21.28 -0.26
CA VAL A 74 6.48 -21.36 1.07
C VAL A 74 4.99 -21.68 0.92
N PHE A 75 4.34 -21.17 -0.12
CA PHE A 75 2.91 -21.37 -0.38
C PHE A 75 2.61 -22.53 -1.34
N GLN A 76 3.62 -23.27 -1.79
CA GLN A 76 3.46 -24.26 -2.86
C GLN A 76 2.43 -25.36 -2.53
N ASP A 77 2.36 -25.76 -1.25
CA ASP A 77 1.47 -26.82 -0.77
C ASP A 77 0.18 -26.26 -0.13
N VAL A 78 -0.09 -24.96 -0.29
CA VAL A 78 -1.29 -24.32 0.26
C VAL A 78 -2.50 -24.65 -0.60
N THR A 79 -3.57 -25.10 0.06
CA THR A 79 -4.89 -25.38 -0.52
C THR A 79 -5.93 -24.41 0.04
N GLU A 80 -7.15 -24.40 -0.51
CA GLU A 80 -8.25 -23.57 0.00
C GLU A 80 -8.47 -23.75 1.49
N GLU A 81 -8.42 -25.00 1.97
CA GLU A 81 -8.66 -25.35 3.38
C GLU A 81 -7.48 -24.98 4.29
N THR A 82 -6.26 -24.93 3.77
CA THR A 82 -5.03 -24.71 4.57
C THR A 82 -4.49 -23.29 4.48
N ALA A 83 -5.00 -22.44 3.58
CA ALA A 83 -4.50 -21.08 3.37
C ALA A 83 -4.59 -20.22 4.63
N CYS A 84 -5.78 -20.12 5.24
CA CYS A 84 -5.99 -19.34 6.47
C CYS A 84 -5.18 -19.91 7.66
N PRO A 85 -5.23 -21.23 7.97
CA PRO A 85 -4.40 -21.81 9.02
C PRO A 85 -2.90 -21.59 8.82
N THR A 86 -2.38 -21.77 7.61
CA THR A 86 -0.96 -21.59 7.29
C THR A 86 -0.54 -20.14 7.45
N LEU A 87 -1.36 -19.20 6.96
CA LEU A 87 -1.11 -17.77 7.12
C LEU A 87 -1.05 -17.38 8.60
N LEU A 88 -2.05 -17.80 9.39
CA LEU A 88 -2.10 -17.51 10.82
C LEU A 88 -0.92 -18.12 11.58
N TYR A 89 -0.50 -19.34 11.23
CA TYR A 89 0.68 -19.97 11.81
C TYR A 89 1.96 -19.14 11.58
N ILE A 90 2.20 -18.69 10.34
CA ILE A 90 3.37 -17.87 10.01
C ILE A 90 3.31 -16.51 10.74
N LEU A 91 2.12 -15.91 10.82
CA LEU A 91 1.91 -14.64 11.53
C LEU A 91 2.14 -14.79 13.02
N ASP A 92 1.63 -15.85 13.64
CA ASP A 92 1.84 -16.13 15.07
C ASP A 92 3.31 -16.38 15.38
N GLU A 93 4.03 -17.13 14.53
CA GLU A 93 5.46 -17.35 14.70
C GLU A 93 6.23 -16.03 14.63
N HIS A 94 5.96 -15.21 13.61
CA HIS A 94 6.57 -13.89 13.43
C HIS A 94 6.29 -12.95 14.61
N PHE A 95 5.06 -12.96 15.15
CA PHE A 95 4.65 -12.10 16.26
C PHE A 95 4.96 -12.66 17.65
N SER A 96 5.22 -13.96 17.78
CA SER A 96 5.66 -14.56 19.04
C SER A 96 7.03 -14.00 19.48
N GLN A 97 7.90 -13.74 18.51
CA GLN A 97 9.22 -13.14 18.75
C GLN A 97 9.13 -11.63 19.01
N SER A 98 8.21 -10.95 18.33
CA SER A 98 8.03 -9.50 18.48
C SER A 98 7.32 -9.13 19.78
N ARG A 99 6.46 -9.98 20.36
CA ARG A 99 5.79 -9.75 21.67
C ARG A 99 6.74 -9.53 22.85
N ARG A 100 8.03 -9.83 22.71
CA ARG A 100 9.06 -9.56 23.73
C ARG A 100 9.74 -8.19 23.57
N ARG A 101 9.42 -7.44 22.53
CA ARG A 101 9.97 -6.10 22.22
C ARG A 101 8.81 -5.16 21.88
N ASP A 102 9.05 -3.85 21.93
CA ASP A 102 8.06 -2.89 21.46
C ASP A 102 7.66 -3.20 20.02
N MET A 103 6.35 -3.38 19.78
CA MET A 103 5.84 -3.66 18.44
C MET A 103 6.20 -2.52 17.48
N ALA A 104 7.02 -2.84 16.49
CA ALA A 104 7.42 -1.91 15.44
C ALA A 104 6.37 -1.84 14.32
N TRP A 105 6.14 -0.64 13.78
CA TRP A 105 5.23 -0.43 12.65
C TRP A 105 5.60 -1.24 11.39
N SER A 106 6.89 -1.56 11.20
CA SER A 106 7.33 -2.46 10.13
C SER A 106 6.86 -3.90 10.32
N ALA A 107 6.74 -4.38 11.56
CA ALA A 107 6.17 -5.70 11.84
C ALA A 107 4.66 -5.70 11.52
N VAL A 108 3.95 -4.61 11.85
CA VAL A 108 2.55 -4.44 11.45
C VAL A 108 2.41 -4.47 9.93
N LEU A 109 3.23 -3.70 9.19
CA LEU A 109 3.25 -3.72 7.73
C LEU A 109 3.46 -5.12 7.16
N SER A 110 4.38 -5.92 7.72
CA SER A 110 4.64 -7.28 7.22
C SER A 110 3.44 -8.21 7.31
N VAL A 111 2.51 -8.01 8.26
CA VAL A 111 1.27 -8.80 8.35
C VAL A 111 0.42 -8.62 7.11
N PHE A 112 0.17 -7.36 6.75
CA PHE A 112 -0.65 -7.02 5.61
C PHE A 112 -0.01 -7.48 4.31
N VAL A 113 1.30 -7.25 4.14
CA VAL A 113 2.03 -7.69 2.94
C VAL A 113 2.01 -9.22 2.83
N LEU A 114 2.18 -9.95 3.94
CA LEU A 114 2.08 -11.41 3.97
C LEU A 114 0.70 -11.91 3.55
N ALA A 115 -0.34 -11.35 4.16
CA ALA A 115 -1.72 -11.66 3.81
C ALA A 115 -2.02 -11.37 2.33
N GLY A 116 -1.57 -10.22 1.83
CA GLY A 116 -1.77 -9.82 0.44
C GLY A 116 -1.13 -10.78 -0.56
N GLN A 117 0.09 -11.23 -0.32
CA GLN A 117 0.73 -12.21 -1.23
C GLN A 117 0.13 -13.61 -1.09
N MET A 118 -0.34 -14.01 0.09
CA MET A 118 -1.09 -15.27 0.24
C MET A 118 -2.38 -15.19 -0.59
N ALA A 119 -3.14 -14.10 -0.48
CA ALA A 119 -4.34 -13.88 -1.28
C ALA A 119 -4.05 -13.89 -2.79
N LEU A 120 -2.98 -13.20 -3.22
CA LEU A 120 -2.54 -13.19 -4.61
C LEU A 120 -2.12 -14.58 -5.10
N HIS A 121 -1.46 -15.37 -4.26
CA HIS A 121 -1.12 -16.76 -4.57
C HIS A 121 -2.40 -17.61 -4.75
N CYS A 122 -3.34 -17.51 -3.82
CA CYS A 122 -4.61 -18.23 -3.92
C CYS A 122 -5.37 -17.85 -5.19
N GLN A 123 -5.48 -16.56 -5.51
CA GLN A 123 -6.11 -16.09 -6.74
C GLN A 123 -5.45 -16.67 -8.00
N LYS A 124 -4.11 -16.65 -8.07
CA LYS A 124 -3.35 -17.20 -9.21
C LYS A 124 -3.50 -18.71 -9.35
N SER A 125 -3.72 -19.42 -8.25
CA SER A 125 -3.98 -20.86 -8.23
C SER A 125 -5.46 -21.21 -8.46
N GLY A 126 -6.32 -20.24 -8.76
CA GLY A 126 -7.76 -20.43 -9.02
C GLY A 126 -8.63 -20.53 -7.75
N MET A 127 -8.04 -20.32 -6.58
CA MET A 127 -8.67 -20.45 -5.26
C MET A 127 -9.36 -19.15 -4.82
N ASN A 128 -10.21 -18.58 -5.67
CA ASN A 128 -10.80 -17.26 -5.42
C ASN A 128 -11.77 -17.22 -4.22
N ASN A 129 -12.36 -18.37 -3.88
CA ASN A 129 -13.35 -18.47 -2.80
C ASN A 129 -12.75 -18.23 -1.41
N VAL A 130 -11.43 -18.38 -1.26
CA VAL A 130 -10.74 -18.23 0.02
C VAL A 130 -10.43 -16.77 0.38
N LEU A 131 -10.48 -15.84 -0.59
CA LEU A 131 -10.12 -14.43 -0.38
C LEU A 131 -10.93 -13.77 0.75
N PRO A 132 -12.28 -13.91 0.81
CA PRO A 132 -13.06 -13.38 1.92
C PRO A 132 -12.70 -14.01 3.28
N GLU A 133 -12.33 -15.29 3.29
CA GLU A 133 -11.90 -15.98 4.51
C GLU A 133 -10.53 -15.49 4.99
N ILE A 134 -9.60 -15.20 4.07
CA ILE A 134 -8.31 -14.57 4.38
C ILE A 134 -8.54 -13.18 4.96
N GLN A 135 -9.40 -12.36 4.32
CA GLN A 135 -9.75 -11.02 4.81
C GLN A 135 -10.27 -11.07 6.24
N GLN A 136 -11.23 -11.95 6.51
CA GLN A 136 -11.80 -12.10 7.85
C GLN A 136 -10.79 -12.64 8.86
N SER A 137 -10.01 -13.66 8.49
CA SER A 137 -9.01 -14.28 9.39
C SER A 137 -7.90 -13.32 9.79
N VAL A 138 -7.41 -12.53 8.82
CA VAL A 138 -6.38 -11.52 9.07
C VAL A 138 -6.97 -10.34 9.85
N GLY A 139 -8.20 -9.91 9.53
CA GLY A 139 -8.91 -8.91 10.33
C GLY A 139 -9.02 -9.32 11.80
N ASN A 140 -9.45 -10.56 12.06
CA ASN A 140 -9.51 -11.14 13.40
C ASN A 140 -8.14 -11.14 14.09
N PHE A 141 -7.07 -11.46 13.36
CA PHE A 141 -5.71 -11.46 13.89
C PHE A 141 -5.26 -10.05 14.27
N VAL A 142 -5.44 -9.07 13.39
CA VAL A 142 -5.07 -7.67 13.63
C VAL A 142 -5.86 -7.11 14.82
N GLU A 143 -7.16 -7.39 14.90
CA GLU A 143 -7.99 -7.03 16.05
C GLU A 143 -7.48 -7.59 17.37
N ARG A 144 -7.10 -8.88 17.40
CA ARG A 144 -6.70 -9.55 18.64
C ARG A 144 -5.26 -9.25 19.06
N VAL A 145 -4.36 -9.04 18.10
CA VAL A 145 -2.91 -8.95 18.35
C VAL A 145 -2.38 -7.53 18.20
N ILE A 146 -2.83 -6.77 17.19
CA ILE A 146 -2.25 -5.47 16.86
C ILE A 146 -3.04 -4.34 17.54
N CYS A 147 -4.37 -4.36 17.46
CA CYS A 147 -5.20 -3.30 18.03
C CYS A 147 -4.93 -3.04 19.52
N PRO A 148 -4.74 -4.03 20.41
CA PRO A 148 -4.40 -3.77 21.80
C PRO A 148 -3.06 -3.03 21.94
N GLU A 149 -2.06 -3.42 21.15
CA GLU A 149 -0.67 -2.93 21.23
C GLU A 149 -0.51 -1.49 20.71
N ILE A 150 -1.36 -1.09 19.77
CA ILE A 150 -1.33 0.26 19.17
C ILE A 150 -2.33 1.21 19.82
N ARG A 151 -3.29 0.71 20.62
CA ARG A 151 -4.32 1.53 21.28
C ARG A 151 -3.69 2.63 22.12
N ASP A 152 -2.69 2.25 22.92
CA ASP A 152 -1.98 3.18 23.80
C ASP A 152 -0.94 4.04 23.06
N LYS A 153 -0.71 3.76 21.77
CA LYS A 153 0.22 4.49 20.88
C LYS A 153 -0.50 5.47 19.93
N GLY A 154 -1.78 5.78 20.21
CA GLY A 154 -2.58 6.68 19.38
C GLY A 154 -3.19 6.01 18.13
N GLY A 155 -3.29 4.68 18.14
CA GLY A 155 -3.91 3.89 17.07
C GLY A 155 -3.15 3.96 15.75
N TRP A 156 -3.89 3.89 14.64
CA TRP A 156 -3.31 3.86 13.28
C TRP A 156 -2.61 5.16 12.85
N SER A 157 -2.73 6.24 13.63
CA SER A 157 -2.07 7.51 13.31
C SER A 157 -0.54 7.39 13.22
N GLY A 158 0.08 6.61 14.12
CA GLY A 158 1.52 6.37 14.09
C GLY A 158 1.97 5.58 12.85
N PHE A 159 1.12 4.66 12.37
CA PHE A 159 1.35 3.94 11.11
C PHE A 159 1.31 4.91 9.92
N VAL A 160 0.31 5.79 9.86
CA VAL A 160 0.21 6.82 8.82
C VAL A 160 1.43 7.72 8.83
N VAL A 161 1.80 8.31 9.97
CA VAL A 161 2.98 9.19 10.05
C VAL A 161 4.26 8.51 9.58
N ARG A 162 4.38 7.20 9.80
CA ARG A 162 5.56 6.41 9.43
C ARG A 162 5.62 6.06 7.93
N PHE A 163 4.47 5.84 7.30
CA PHE A 163 4.36 5.21 5.97
C PHE A 163 3.56 6.00 4.93
N GLU A 164 2.94 7.10 5.33
CA GLU A 164 2.33 8.06 4.42
C GLU A 164 3.34 8.44 3.36
N GLU A 165 2.89 8.46 2.11
CA GLU A 165 3.65 8.98 0.99
C GLU A 165 3.95 10.45 1.29
N LYS A 166 5.13 10.71 1.85
CA LYS A 166 5.63 12.06 1.99
C LYS A 166 5.82 12.53 0.57
N GLN A 167 4.90 13.37 0.07
CA GLN A 167 5.06 14.03 -1.22
C GLN A 167 6.48 14.59 -1.24
N THR A 168 7.32 13.93 -2.02
CA THR A 168 8.74 14.17 -1.93
C THR A 168 8.92 15.61 -2.35
N LEU A 169 9.62 16.38 -1.52
CA LEU A 169 10.10 17.71 -1.91
C LEU A 169 10.76 17.63 -3.30
N GLU A 170 11.33 16.48 -3.67
CA GLU A 170 11.82 16.15 -5.01
C GLU A 170 10.77 16.27 -6.13
N GLY A 171 9.52 15.85 -5.93
CA GLY A 171 8.44 15.98 -6.92
C GLY A 171 8.04 17.45 -7.14
N GLN A 172 7.94 18.22 -6.05
CA GLN A 172 7.70 19.67 -6.14
C GLN A 172 8.90 20.41 -6.74
N VAL A 173 10.12 20.09 -6.32
CA VAL A 173 11.37 20.68 -6.86
C VAL A 173 11.53 20.35 -8.33
N LYS A 174 11.24 19.11 -8.75
CA LYS A 174 11.29 18.71 -10.16
C LYS A 174 10.29 19.50 -11.00
N ASN A 175 9.05 19.65 -10.51
CA ASN A 175 8.06 20.47 -11.19
C ASN A 175 8.50 21.94 -11.27
N VAL A 176 8.89 22.57 -10.16
CA VAL A 176 9.35 23.96 -10.13
C VAL A 176 10.57 24.17 -11.05
N CYS A 177 11.53 23.25 -11.04
CA CYS A 177 12.70 23.28 -11.91
C CYS A 177 12.30 23.18 -13.40
N CYS A 178 11.44 22.23 -13.76
CA CYS A 178 10.94 22.10 -15.13
C CYS A 178 10.20 23.35 -15.61
N TRP A 179 9.32 23.93 -14.78
CA TRP A 179 8.63 25.18 -15.12
C TRP A 179 9.60 26.35 -15.30
N SER A 180 10.63 26.46 -14.45
CA SER A 180 11.64 27.51 -14.57
C SER A 180 12.45 27.40 -15.87
N LEU A 181 12.85 26.18 -16.27
CA LEU A 181 13.57 25.93 -17.52
C LEU A 181 12.72 26.25 -18.75
N LEU A 182 11.42 25.95 -18.71
CA LEU A 182 10.49 26.29 -19.79
C LEU A 182 10.33 27.81 -19.95
N ILE A 183 10.19 28.55 -18.85
CA ILE A 183 10.08 30.01 -18.89
C ILE A 183 11.37 30.64 -19.43
N LEU A 184 12.54 30.17 -18.99
CA LEU A 184 13.82 30.68 -19.46
C LEU A 184 14.02 30.41 -20.95
N SER A 185 13.72 29.21 -21.43
CA SER A 185 13.84 28.87 -22.85
C SER A 185 12.90 29.69 -23.73
N MET A 186 11.64 29.89 -23.30
CA MET A 186 10.68 30.75 -23.99
C MET A 186 11.13 32.22 -23.99
N GLY A 187 11.67 32.73 -22.89
CA GLY A 187 12.21 34.08 -22.79
C GLY A 187 13.40 34.31 -23.73
N ILE A 188 14.33 33.34 -23.82
CA ILE A 188 15.46 33.38 -24.75
C ILE A 188 14.96 33.38 -26.20
N LEU A 189 14.02 32.51 -26.55
CA LEU A 189 13.42 32.45 -27.89
C LEU A 189 12.73 33.77 -28.27
N ALA A 190 11.93 34.33 -27.37
CA ALA A 190 11.25 35.61 -27.58
C ALA A 190 12.27 36.74 -27.78
N TYR A 191 13.35 36.78 -27.00
CA TYR A 191 14.44 37.75 -27.16
C TYR A 191 15.13 37.63 -28.52
N PHE A 192 15.44 36.40 -28.96
CA PHE A 192 16.05 36.17 -30.28
C PHE A 192 15.13 36.61 -31.43
N LEU A 193 13.83 36.33 -31.35
CA LEU A 193 12.85 36.75 -32.34
C LEU A 193 12.69 38.27 -32.36
N TRP A 194 12.66 38.92 -31.20
CA TRP A 194 12.63 40.37 -31.07
C TRP A 194 13.88 41.02 -31.67
N LYS A 195 15.07 40.52 -31.32
CA LYS A 195 16.33 41.02 -31.83
C LYS A 195 16.45 40.84 -33.35
N ARG A 196 16.01 39.69 -33.89
CA ARG A 196 15.90 39.47 -35.33
C ARG A 196 14.96 40.47 -35.99
N ARG A 197 13.79 40.75 -35.40
CA ARG A 197 12.86 41.76 -35.93
C ARG A 197 13.48 43.16 -35.96
N ILE A 198 14.11 43.61 -34.87
CA ILE A 198 14.77 44.94 -34.84
C ILE A 198 15.86 45.05 -35.91
N ILE A 199 16.71 44.01 -36.05
CA ILE A 199 17.79 44.03 -37.06
C ILE A 199 17.22 44.12 -38.47
N TRP A 200 16.09 43.45 -38.76
CA TRP A 200 15.38 43.56 -40.03
C TRP A 200 14.81 44.95 -40.29
N TYR A 201 14.29 45.63 -39.26
CA TYR A 201 13.81 47.02 -39.39
C TYR A 201 14.95 48.06 -39.46
N ALA A 202 16.18 47.68 -39.13
CA ALA A 202 17.36 48.54 -39.16
C ALA A 202 18.19 48.43 -40.46
N VAL A 203 17.78 47.59 -41.42
CA VAL A 203 18.36 47.59 -42.78
C VAL A 203 17.60 48.64 -43.61
N PRO A 204 18.20 49.79 -43.96
CA PRO A 204 17.58 50.69 -44.91
C PRO A 204 17.58 50.01 -46.28
N SER A 205 16.46 50.07 -46.99
CA SER A 205 16.43 49.81 -48.43
C SER A 205 17.37 50.81 -49.11
N CYS A 206 18.62 50.42 -49.35
CA CYS A 206 19.41 51.04 -50.40
C CYS A 206 18.78 50.60 -51.72
N GLY A 207 18.26 51.58 -52.46
CA GLY A 207 17.59 51.41 -53.75
C GLY A 207 18.49 50.96 -54.88
#